data_AF-A0A5C5T1Y3-F1
#
_entry.id   AF-A0A5C5T1Y3-F1
#
_cell.length_a   1.000
_cell.length_b   1.000
_cell.length_c   1.000
_cell.angle_alpha   90.00
_cell.angle_beta   90.00
_cell.angle_gamma   90.00
#
_symmetry.space_group_name_H-M   'P 1'
#
loop_
_entity.id
_entity.type
_entity.pdbx_description
1 polymer ?
#
loop_
_entity_poly.entity_id
_entity_poly.type
_entity_poly.pdbx_seq_one_letter_code
_entity_poly.pdbx_strand_id
1 'polypeptide(L)'
;MPSSKSDSDIAQAIFTVNRHAKTAPDNQYLYALKKEALNSMIEQQRAQKIGLHFSKNPQKSQQQSSVLVKCGNYYFHMLPKKEDFSSLEHLGHLDDTYRNPPSRMNLKVAKEILRVLTGLEPQKKEAAVSNFTKTYQPRQVDRFYSPKKSYFD
;
A
#
# COMPACT_ATOMS: atom_id res chain seq x y z
N MET A 1 27.84 -4.71 -13.71
CA MET A 1 26.68 -5.61 -13.57
C MET A 1 25.88 -5.16 -12.36
N PRO A 2 24.55 -4.94 -12.43
CA PRO A 2 23.78 -4.69 -11.22
C PRO A 2 23.93 -5.93 -10.32
N SER A 3 24.48 -5.74 -9.13
CA SER A 3 24.64 -6.79 -8.11
C SER A 3 23.28 -7.46 -7.91
N SER A 4 23.13 -8.73 -8.30
CA SER A 4 21.89 -9.46 -8.05
C SER A 4 21.69 -9.55 -6.54
N LYS A 5 20.58 -8.99 -6.04
CA LYS A 5 20.24 -9.08 -4.62
C LYS A 5 19.67 -10.47 -4.34
N SER A 6 19.98 -11.00 -3.16
CA SER A 6 19.48 -12.31 -2.73
C SER A 6 17.96 -12.27 -2.54
N ASP A 7 17.32 -13.43 -2.59
CA ASP A 7 15.88 -13.56 -2.34
C ASP A 7 15.52 -13.06 -0.92
N SER A 8 16.42 -13.31 0.05
CA SER A 8 16.27 -12.81 1.42
C SER A 8 16.27 -11.29 1.49
N ASP A 9 17.17 -10.63 0.75
CA ASP A 9 17.23 -9.16 0.72
C ASP A 9 15.97 -8.56 0.10
N ILE A 10 15.49 -9.15 -0.99
CA ILE A 10 14.27 -8.70 -1.67
C ILE A 10 13.05 -8.93 -0.76
N ALA A 11 12.93 -10.11 -0.16
CA ALA A 11 11.87 -10.41 0.79
C ALA A 11 11.86 -9.44 1.98
N GLN A 12 13.04 -9.13 2.54
CA GLN A 12 13.17 -8.16 3.60
C GLN A 12 12.80 -6.73 3.14
N ALA A 13 13.14 -6.36 1.91
CA ALA A 13 12.73 -5.08 1.31
C ALA A 13 11.21 -4.99 1.14
N ILE A 14 10.56 -6.03 0.59
CA ILE A 14 9.10 -6.13 0.46
C ILE A 14 8.42 -6.00 1.84
N PHE A 15 8.93 -6.70 2.85
CA PHE A 15 8.40 -6.63 4.21
C PHE A 15 8.50 -5.22 4.79
N THR A 16 9.65 -4.56 4.61
CA THR A 16 9.90 -3.20 5.08
C THR A 16 8.96 -2.20 4.41
N VAL A 17 8.82 -2.26 3.07
CA VAL A 17 7.91 -1.38 2.33
C VAL A 17 6.46 -1.60 2.77
N ASN A 18 6.03 -2.84 2.93
CA ASN A 18 4.67 -3.16 3.39
C ASN A 18 4.39 -2.65 4.81
N ARG A 19 5.35 -2.74 5.73
CA ARG A 19 5.22 -2.19 7.09
C ARG A 19 4.97 -0.67 7.04
N HIS A 20 5.69 0.04 6.20
CA HIS A 20 5.57 1.49 6.07
C HIS A 20 4.30 1.89 5.30
N ALA A 21 3.88 1.12 4.29
CA ALA A 21 2.65 1.36 3.53
C ALA A 21 1.39 1.38 4.42
N LYS A 22 1.37 0.55 5.48
CA LYS A 22 0.25 0.50 6.44
C LYS A 22 0.07 1.77 7.25
N THR A 23 1.13 2.56 7.42
CA THR A 23 1.12 3.75 8.29
C THR A 23 1.38 5.05 7.52
N ALA A 24 1.83 4.98 6.27
CA ALA A 24 2.11 6.16 5.46
C ALA A 24 0.81 6.86 5.02
N PRO A 25 0.72 8.21 5.13
CA PRO A 25 -0.43 8.96 4.62
C PRO A 25 -0.61 8.82 3.10
N ASP A 26 0.50 8.72 2.37
CA ASP A 26 0.53 8.45 0.94
C ASP A 26 1.23 7.10 0.71
N ASN A 27 0.44 6.05 0.53
CA ASN A 27 0.90 4.67 0.47
C ASN A 27 0.77 4.02 -0.90
N GLN A 28 0.22 4.74 -1.90
CA GLN A 28 -0.09 4.18 -3.22
C GLN A 28 1.17 3.60 -3.89
N TYR A 29 2.25 4.39 -3.91
CA TYR A 29 3.53 3.95 -4.48
C TYR A 29 4.12 2.75 -3.73
N LEU A 30 4.01 2.71 -2.40
CA LEU A 30 4.54 1.61 -1.60
C LEU A 30 3.77 0.31 -1.83
N TYR A 31 2.45 0.38 -1.98
CA TYR A 31 1.65 -0.78 -2.34
C TYR A 31 1.93 -1.26 -3.76
N ALA A 32 2.13 -0.33 -4.71
CA ALA A 32 2.53 -0.68 -6.08
C ALA A 32 3.88 -1.41 -6.09
N LEU A 33 4.91 -0.88 -5.40
CA LEU A 33 6.21 -1.54 -5.27
C LEU A 33 6.09 -2.95 -4.68
N LYS A 34 5.33 -3.11 -3.59
CA LYS A 34 5.11 -4.42 -2.96
C LYS A 34 4.47 -5.40 -3.96
N LYS A 35 3.40 -4.97 -4.64
CA LYS A 35 2.63 -5.81 -5.56
C LYS A 35 3.49 -6.28 -6.73
N GLU A 36 4.13 -5.34 -7.42
CA GLU A 36 4.94 -5.68 -8.60
C GLU A 36 6.18 -6.49 -8.21
N ALA A 37 6.82 -6.19 -7.09
CA ALA A 37 7.96 -7.00 -6.63
C ALA A 37 7.57 -8.45 -6.36
N LEU A 38 6.41 -8.70 -5.74
CA LEU A 38 5.93 -10.07 -5.53
C LEU A 38 5.57 -10.76 -6.85
N ASN A 39 4.92 -10.07 -7.78
CA ASN A 39 4.62 -10.60 -9.11
C ASN A 39 5.92 -11.01 -9.83
N SER A 40 6.90 -10.11 -9.91
CA SER A 40 8.19 -10.38 -10.56
C SER A 40 8.92 -11.55 -9.90
N MET A 41 8.89 -11.67 -8.57
CA MET A 41 9.52 -12.80 -7.88
C MET A 41 8.81 -14.13 -8.17
N ILE A 42 7.48 -14.13 -8.30
CA ILE A 42 6.70 -15.32 -8.68
C ILE A 42 6.99 -15.71 -10.12
N GLU A 43 7.01 -14.75 -11.05
CA GLU A 43 7.31 -14.98 -12.47
C GLU A 43 8.73 -15.53 -12.68
N GLN A 44 9.69 -15.05 -11.89
CA GLN A 44 11.07 -15.54 -11.88
C GLN A 44 11.25 -16.86 -11.11
N GLN A 45 10.17 -17.46 -10.59
CA GLN A 45 10.21 -18.68 -9.75
C GLN A 45 11.06 -18.55 -8.47
N ARG A 46 11.27 -17.31 -7.99
CA ARG A 46 12.01 -16.98 -6.76
C ARG A 46 11.08 -16.84 -5.55
N ALA A 47 9.77 -16.81 -5.79
CA ALA A 47 8.72 -16.87 -4.80
C ALA A 47 7.64 -17.86 -5.24
N GLN A 48 6.93 -18.44 -4.28
CA GLN A 48 5.94 -19.49 -4.54
C GLN A 48 4.61 -19.14 -3.87
N LYS A 49 3.51 -19.30 -4.60
CA LYS A 49 2.17 -19.33 -4.03
C LYS A 49 1.99 -20.66 -3.31
N ILE A 50 1.75 -20.62 -2.00
CA ILE A 50 1.68 -21.81 -1.15
C ILE A 50 0.24 -22.33 -1.05
N GLY A 51 -0.74 -21.42 -0.95
CA GLY A 51 -2.13 -21.80 -0.74
C GLY A 51 -3.04 -20.60 -0.51
N LEU A 52 -4.30 -20.88 -0.19
CA LEU A 52 -5.31 -19.88 0.14
C LEU A 52 -5.64 -19.91 1.64
N HIS A 53 -5.74 -18.73 2.26
CA HIS A 53 -6.25 -18.56 3.62
C HIS A 53 -7.55 -17.77 3.61
N PHE A 54 -8.46 -18.07 4.53
CA PHE A 54 -9.59 -17.19 4.83
C PHE A 54 -9.09 -15.87 5.40
N SER A 55 -9.66 -14.78 4.89
CA SER A 55 -9.47 -13.44 5.45
C SER A 55 -10.10 -13.37 6.84
N LYS A 56 -9.38 -12.75 7.77
CA LYS A 56 -9.87 -12.51 9.14
C LYS A 56 -11.03 -11.51 9.19
N ASN A 57 -11.16 -10.65 8.17
CA ASN A 57 -12.23 -9.65 8.08
C ASN A 57 -12.80 -9.62 6.65
N PRO A 58 -13.79 -10.48 6.32
CA PRO A 58 -14.37 -10.58 4.99
C PRO A 58 -15.35 -9.43 4.66
N GLN A 59 -15.51 -8.45 5.56
CA GLN A 59 -16.42 -7.30 5.43
C GLN A 59 -17.85 -7.72 5.04
N LYS A 60 -18.28 -7.40 3.80
CA LYS A 60 -19.62 -7.66 3.27
C LYS A 60 -19.77 -9.06 2.65
N SER A 61 -18.67 -9.78 2.45
CA SER A 61 -18.73 -11.16 1.98
C SER A 61 -18.87 -12.10 3.17
N GLN A 62 -19.60 -13.20 2.99
CA GLN A 62 -19.63 -14.27 3.99
C GLN A 62 -18.26 -14.96 4.10
N GLN A 63 -17.49 -14.99 3.00
CA GLN A 63 -16.18 -15.63 2.94
C GLN A 63 -15.28 -14.92 1.91
N GLN A 64 -14.07 -14.57 2.30
CA GLN A 64 -13.03 -14.05 1.39
C GLN A 64 -11.75 -14.81 1.64
N SER A 65 -11.00 -15.12 0.58
CA SER A 65 -9.71 -15.76 0.68
C SER A 65 -8.59 -14.82 0.24
N SER A 66 -7.37 -15.13 0.67
CA SER A 66 -6.13 -14.45 0.30
C SER A 66 -5.06 -15.47 -0.06
N VAL A 67 -4.23 -15.16 -1.04
CA VAL A 67 -3.13 -16.06 -1.44
C VAL A 67 -1.96 -15.85 -0.50
N LEU A 68 -1.49 -16.94 0.09
CA LEU A 68 -0.26 -17.00 0.84
C LEU A 68 0.91 -17.22 -0.13
N VAL A 69 1.87 -16.31 -0.12
CA VAL A 69 3.08 -16.35 -0.94
C VAL A 69 4.31 -16.43 -0.04
N LYS A 70 5.18 -17.41 -0.29
CA LYS A 70 6.49 -17.54 0.35
C LYS A 70 7.56 -16.93 -0.55
N CYS A 71 8.39 -16.06 0.01
CA CYS A 71 9.56 -15.48 -0.65
C CYS A 71 10.71 -15.44 0.37
N GLY A 72 11.76 -16.22 0.13
CA GLY A 72 12.79 -16.51 1.15
C GLY A 72 12.16 -17.04 2.45
N ASN A 73 12.51 -16.41 3.57
CA ASN A 73 11.97 -16.72 4.91
C ASN A 73 10.75 -15.86 5.29
N TYR A 74 10.13 -15.19 4.32
CA TYR A 74 8.98 -14.32 4.56
C TYR A 74 7.74 -14.86 3.85
N TYR A 75 6.59 -14.59 4.47
CA TYR A 75 5.28 -14.91 3.96
C TYR A 75 4.47 -13.63 3.76
N PHE A 76 3.77 -13.55 2.63
CA PHE A 76 3.00 -12.40 2.22
C PHE A 76 1.60 -12.81 1.79
N HIS A 77 0.64 -11.91 2.01
CA HIS A 77 -0.71 -12.07 1.49
C HIS A 77 -0.92 -11.17 0.28
N MET A 78 -1.54 -11.76 -0.75
CA MET A 78 -1.97 -11.11 -1.99
C MET A 78 -3.46 -11.34 -2.23
N LEU A 79 -4.06 -10.49 -3.06
CA LEU A 79 -5.42 -10.72 -3.54
C LEU A 79 -5.42 -11.94 -4.46
N PRO A 80 -6.38 -12.88 -4.29
CA PRO A 80 -6.47 -14.05 -5.14
C PRO A 80 -6.98 -13.67 -6.54
N LYS A 81 -6.46 -14.38 -7.54
CA LYS A 81 -6.99 -14.41 -8.91
C LYS A 81 -7.89 -15.63 -9.10
N LYS A 82 -8.67 -15.65 -10.17
CA LYS A 82 -9.57 -16.77 -10.49
C LYS A 82 -8.83 -18.11 -10.61
N GLU A 83 -7.65 -18.09 -11.23
CA GLU A 83 -6.76 -19.25 -11.38
C GLU A 83 -6.27 -19.83 -10.05
N ASP A 84 -6.13 -19.00 -9.01
CA ASP A 84 -5.63 -19.42 -7.71
C ASP A 84 -6.62 -20.35 -7.02
N PHE A 85 -7.93 -20.12 -7.17
CA PHE A 85 -8.97 -20.99 -6.60
C PHE A 85 -9.03 -22.37 -7.26
N SER A 86 -8.59 -22.49 -8.50
CA SER A 86 -8.54 -23.78 -9.21
C SER A 86 -7.25 -24.56 -8.93
N SER A 87 -6.15 -23.86 -8.62
CA SER A 87 -4.80 -24.44 -8.59
C SER A 87 -4.18 -24.54 -7.20
N LEU A 88 -4.67 -23.77 -6.22
CA LEU A 88 -4.13 -23.76 -4.86
C LEU A 88 -5.07 -24.43 -3.88
N GLU A 89 -4.49 -25.20 -2.96
CA GLU A 89 -5.22 -25.76 -1.82
C GLU A 89 -5.63 -24.65 -0.84
N HIS A 90 -6.81 -24.83 -0.24
CA HIS A 90 -7.28 -23.94 0.82
C HIS A 90 -6.79 -24.43 2.19
N LEU A 91 -5.85 -23.68 2.78
CA LEU A 91 -5.16 -24.00 4.03
C LEU A 91 -6.00 -23.67 5.29
N GLY A 92 -7.19 -23.08 5.09
CA GLY A 92 -8.14 -22.79 6.16
C GLY A 92 -7.93 -21.40 6.76
N HIS A 93 -7.98 -21.30 8.09
CA HIS A 93 -7.77 -20.05 8.80
C HIS A 93 -6.29 -19.70 8.93
N LEU A 94 -6.01 -18.41 9.16
CA LEU A 94 -4.66 -17.92 9.32
C LEU A 94 -3.98 -18.54 10.55
N ASP A 95 -2.75 -19.04 10.36
CA ASP A 95 -1.88 -19.41 11.48
C ASP A 95 -1.36 -18.13 12.17
N ASP A 96 -1.86 -17.87 13.38
CA ASP A 96 -1.47 -16.71 14.19
C ASP A 96 -0.13 -16.95 14.95
N THR A 97 0.42 -18.17 14.94
CA THR A 97 1.67 -18.53 15.64
C THR A 97 2.91 -18.11 14.87
N TYR A 98 2.88 -18.21 13.53
CA TYR A 98 4.00 -17.83 12.70
C TYR A 98 4.13 -16.30 12.54
N ARG A 99 5.36 -15.80 12.61
CA ARG A 99 5.67 -14.38 12.36
C ARG A 99 6.85 -14.27 11.40
N ASN A 100 6.73 -13.35 10.44
CA ASN A 100 7.85 -12.98 9.59
C ASN A 100 9.04 -12.49 10.44
N PRO A 101 10.27 -12.85 10.06
CA PRO A 101 11.46 -12.44 10.81
C PRO A 101 11.60 -10.91 10.80
N PRO A 102 12.13 -10.31 11.89
CA PRO A 102 12.26 -8.86 11.99
C PRO A 102 13.19 -8.31 10.90
N SER A 103 12.87 -7.12 10.38
CA SER A 103 13.71 -6.41 9.42
C SER A 103 14.45 -5.26 10.10
N ARG A 104 15.73 -5.12 9.77
CA ARG A 104 16.57 -3.94 10.12
C ARG A 104 16.77 -3.01 8.93
N MET A 105 16.19 -3.33 7.77
CA MET A 105 16.35 -2.54 6.55
C MET A 105 15.59 -1.21 6.66
N ASN A 106 16.25 -0.11 6.29
CA ASN A 106 15.59 1.19 6.25
C ASN A 106 14.70 1.33 5.00
N LEU A 107 13.67 2.19 5.06
CA LEU A 107 12.71 2.36 3.96
C LEU A 107 13.38 2.84 2.67
N LYS A 108 14.38 3.73 2.74
CA LYS A 108 15.04 4.29 1.55
C LYS A 108 15.73 3.18 0.75
N VAL A 109 16.50 2.33 1.43
CA VAL A 109 17.19 1.18 0.85
C VAL A 109 16.20 0.15 0.33
N ALA A 110 15.13 -0.13 1.08
CA ALA A 110 14.09 -1.06 0.65
C ALA A 110 13.42 -0.60 -0.66
N LYS A 111 13.04 0.69 -0.76
CA LYS A 111 12.50 1.27 -1.99
C LYS A 111 13.49 1.16 -3.14
N GLU A 112 14.77 1.44 -2.92
CA GLU A 112 15.79 1.36 -3.97
C GLU A 112 15.92 -0.06 -4.52
N ILE A 113 15.97 -1.07 -3.65
CA ILE A 113 16.04 -2.48 -4.04
C ILE A 113 14.82 -2.85 -4.89
N LEU A 114 13.60 -2.48 -4.44
CA LEU A 114 12.39 -2.83 -5.18
C LEU A 114 12.25 -2.02 -6.47
N ARG A 115 12.71 -0.78 -6.50
CA ARG A 115 12.72 0.06 -7.70
C ARG A 115 13.61 -0.52 -8.80
N VAL A 116 14.82 -0.97 -8.45
CA VAL A 116 15.72 -1.66 -9.39
C VAL A 116 15.10 -2.97 -9.89
N LEU A 117 14.39 -3.71 -9.03
CA LEU A 117 13.73 -4.96 -9.40
C LEU A 117 12.52 -4.76 -10.33
N THR A 118 11.69 -3.75 -10.04
CA THR A 118 10.36 -3.55 -10.66
C THR A 118 10.36 -2.51 -11.79
N GLY A 119 11.37 -1.64 -11.85
CA GLY A 119 11.39 -0.47 -12.73
C GLY A 119 10.38 0.62 -12.37
N LEU A 120 9.68 0.52 -11.22
CA LEU A 120 8.65 1.49 -10.84
C LEU A 120 9.23 2.75 -10.20
N GLU A 121 9.04 3.88 -10.85
CA GLU A 121 9.37 5.20 -10.32
C GLU A 121 8.19 5.83 -9.56
N PRO A 122 8.46 6.65 -8.53
CA PRO A 122 7.40 7.36 -7.83
C PRO A 122 6.77 8.40 -8.76
N GLN A 123 5.44 8.48 -8.74
CA GLN A 123 4.72 9.53 -9.45
C GLN A 123 5.19 10.88 -8.93
N LYS A 124 5.74 11.71 -9.83
CA LYS A 124 6.12 13.07 -9.50
C LYS A 124 4.81 13.82 -9.27
N LYS A 125 4.53 14.18 -8.01
CA LYS A 125 3.44 15.13 -7.74
C LYS A 125 3.81 16.40 -8.48
N GLU A 126 3.10 16.69 -9.56
CA GLU A 126 3.13 18.03 -10.15
C GLU A 126 2.83 18.97 -8.99
N ALA A 127 3.74 19.91 -8.73
CA ALA A 127 3.50 20.92 -7.73
C ALA A 127 2.17 21.56 -8.11
N ALA A 128 1.14 21.38 -7.27
CA ALA A 128 -0.15 21.96 -7.52
C ALA A 128 0.10 23.43 -7.80
N VAL A 129 -0.15 23.86 -9.05
CA VAL A 129 0.02 25.25 -9.46
C VAL A 129 -0.89 26.02 -8.51
N SER A 130 -0.29 26.69 -7.53
CA SER A 130 -1.04 27.39 -6.51
C SER A 130 -1.66 28.58 -7.21
N ASN A 131 -2.89 28.43 -7.71
CA ASN A 131 -3.74 29.53 -8.15
C ASN A 131 -4.21 30.39 -6.95
N PHE A 132 -3.35 30.54 -5.94
CA PHE A 132 -3.51 31.39 -4.77
C PHE A 132 -3.05 32.81 -5.10
N THR A 133 -3.65 33.40 -6.13
CA THR A 133 -3.73 34.85 -6.30
C THR A 133 -5.18 35.24 -6.54
N LYS A 134 -6.10 34.73 -5.72
CA LYS A 134 -7.36 35.47 -5.51
C LYS A 134 -7.09 36.45 -4.38
N THR A 135 -6.63 37.64 -4.77
CA THR A 135 -6.68 38.82 -3.89
C THR A 135 -8.10 38.93 -3.33
N TYR A 136 -8.21 38.97 -2.01
CA TYR A 136 -9.48 39.15 -1.32
C TYR A 136 -10.09 40.47 -1.77
N GLN A 137 -11.21 40.40 -2.50
CA GLN A 137 -12.02 41.58 -2.78
C GLN A 137 -13.11 41.66 -1.70
N PRO A 138 -13.08 42.69 -0.83
CA PRO A 138 -14.14 42.87 0.14
C PRO A 138 -15.46 43.08 -0.60
N ARG A 139 -16.49 42.31 -0.19
CA ARG A 139 -17.84 42.47 -0.68
C ARG A 139 -18.33 43.86 -0.29
N GLN A 140 -18.70 44.70 -1.26
CA GLN A 140 -19.43 45.94 -0.98
C GLN A 140 -20.78 45.55 -0.38
N VAL A 141 -20.90 45.68 0.94
CA VAL A 141 -22.17 45.62 1.63
C VAL A 141 -22.78 47.00 1.57
N ASP A 142 -23.80 47.18 0.74
CA ASP A 142 -24.69 48.33 0.82
C ASP A 142 -25.35 48.32 2.19
N ARG A 143 -24.79 49.13 3.10
CA ARG A 143 -25.34 49.35 4.44
C ARG A 143 -26.60 50.20 4.32
N PHE A 144 -27.70 49.60 3.88
CA PHE A 144 -29.02 50.09 4.27
C PHE A 144 -29.23 49.77 5.75
N TYR A 145 -28.67 50.62 6.60
CA TYR A 145 -28.90 50.61 8.03
C TYR A 145 -30.35 51.04 8.29
N SER A 146 -31.23 50.06 8.53
CA SER A 146 -32.56 50.34 9.07
C SER A 146 -32.50 50.17 10.59
N PRO A 147 -32.65 51.25 11.38
CA PRO A 147 -32.62 51.15 12.83
C PRO A 147 -33.86 50.39 13.30
N LYS A 148 -33.67 49.17 13.80
CA LYS A 148 -34.75 48.43 14.48
C LYS A 148 -35.04 49.12 15.81
N LYS A 149 -36.33 49.46 16.03
CA LYS A 149 -36.84 49.99 17.30
C LYS A 149 -36.45 49.09 18.48
N SER A 150 -35.97 49.73 19.53
CA SER A 150 -35.73 49.12 20.85
C SER A 150 -37.05 48.57 21.41
N TYR A 151 -36.99 47.40 22.04
CA TYR A 151 -38.12 46.72 22.69
C TYR A 151 -38.31 47.17 24.16
N PHE A 152 -37.73 48.31 24.52
CA PHE A 152 -37.79 48.93 25.85
C PHE A 152 -38.23 50.39 25.74
N ASP A 153 -39.30 50.65 24.99
CA ASP A 153 -40.18 51.83 25.11
C ASP A 153 -41.64 51.39 24.93
#